data_AF-A0A2V5M5I1-F1
#
_entry.id   AF-A0A2V5M5I1-F1
#
_cell.length_a   1.000
_cell.length_b   1.000
_cell.length_c   1.000
_cell.angle_alpha   90.00
_cell.angle_beta   90.00
_cell.angle_gamma   90.00
#
_symmetry.space_group_name_H-M   'P 1'
#
loop_
_entity.id
_entity.type
_entity.pdbx_description
1 polymer ?
#
loop_
_entity_poly.entity_id
_entity_poly.type
_entity_poly.pdbx_seq_one_letter_code
_entity_poly.pdbx_strand_id
1 'polypeptide(L)' 'MRTAIPKLSVAEKLQTMETLWQSLSSKPEAIESPAWHEKELRDREQDIESGKSKFLDWEKAKADIRRRTS' A
#
# COMPACT_ATOMS: atom_id res chain seq x y z
N MET A 1 11.88 16.63 18.22
CA MET A 1 10.77 17.59 18.06
C MET A 1 9.46 16.83 18.16
N ARG A 2 8.55 17.17 19.08
CA ARG A 2 7.14 16.74 18.96
C ARG A 2 6.52 17.61 17.87
N THR A 3 6.31 17.05 16.69
CA THR A 3 5.58 17.75 15.64
C THR A 3 4.18 18.05 16.14
N ALA A 4 3.75 19.31 16.05
CA ALA A 4 2.43 19.75 16.46
C ALA A 4 1.34 19.30 15.46
N ILE A 5 1.42 18.05 14.97
CA ILE A 5 0.49 17.46 14.00
C ILE A 5 -0.96 17.68 14.40
N PRO A 6 -1.37 17.57 15.69
CA PRO A 6 -2.76 17.83 16.06
C PRO A 6 -3.26 19.24 15.72
N LYS A 7 -2.37 20.25 15.70
CA LYS A 7 -2.69 21.66 15.44
C LYS A 7 -2.79 22.00 13.95
N LEU A 8 -2.32 21.12 13.07
CA LEU A 8 -2.38 21.31 11.62
C LEU A 8 -3.82 21.14 11.12
N SER A 9 -4.22 21.97 10.16
CA SER A 9 -5.39 21.74 9.33
C SER A 9 -5.27 20.40 8.58
N VAL A 10 -6.38 19.92 8.04
CA VAL A 10 -6.38 18.67 7.25
C VAL A 10 -5.45 18.79 6.03
N ALA A 11 -5.48 19.92 5.33
CA ALA A 11 -4.63 20.16 4.17
C ALA A 11 -3.14 20.09 4.54
N GLU A 12 -2.74 20.75 5.63
CA GLU A 12 -1.36 20.73 6.12
C GLU A 12 -0.92 19.33 6.57
N LYS A 13 -1.81 18.55 7.19
CA LYS A 13 -1.53 17.15 7.54
C LYS A 13 -1.25 16.31 6.31
N LEU A 14 -2.09 16.44 5.28
CA LEU A 14 -1.92 15.71 4.03
C LEU A 14 -0.61 16.09 3.33
N GLN A 15 -0.31 17.39 3.24
CA GLN A 15 0.93 17.86 2.64
C GLN A 15 2.17 17.39 3.43
N THR A 16 2.08 17.39 4.77
CA THR A 16 3.14 16.87 5.63
C THR A 16 3.34 15.38 5.40
N MET A 17 2.25 14.60 5.35
CA MET A 17 2.29 13.16 5.06
C MET A 17 2.94 12.87 3.71
N GLU A 18 2.57 13.62 2.66
CA GLU A 18 3.15 13.48 1.33
C GLU A 18 4.64 13.82 1.32
N THR A 19 5.04 14.92 1.96
CA THR A 19 6.45 15.32 2.04
C THR A 19 7.29 14.26 2.76
N LEU A 20 6.78 13.72 3.86
CA LEU A 20 7.42 12.62 4.58
C LEU A 20 7.52 11.37 3.72
N TRP A 21 6.43 11.02 3.03
CA TRP A 21 6.39 9.86 2.15
C TRP A 21 7.44 9.98 1.04
N GLN A 22 7.47 11.09 0.30
CA GLN A 22 8.46 11.34 -0.76
C GLN A 22 9.90 11.26 -0.24
N SER A 23 10.16 11.82 0.94
CA SER A 23 11.49 11.74 1.56
C SER A 23 11.89 10.30 1.88
N LEU A 24 10.99 9.50 2.46
CA LEU A 24 11.26 8.11 2.83
C LEU A 24 11.37 7.20 1.60
N SER A 25 10.50 7.39 0.61
CA SER A 25 10.46 6.58 -0.61
C SER A 25 11.60 6.90 -1.58
N SER A 26 12.33 8.00 -1.39
CA SER A 26 13.48 8.36 -2.24
C SER A 26 14.69 7.42 -2.08
N LYS A 27 14.75 6.66 -0.99
CA LYS A 27 15.80 5.68 -0.68
C LYS A 27 15.18 4.40 -0.12
N PRO A 28 14.48 3.61 -0.96
CA PRO A 28 13.76 2.43 -0.49
C PRO A 28 14.67 1.40 0.20
N GLU A 29 15.94 1.33 -0.19
CA GLU A 29 16.96 0.47 0.44
C GLU A 29 17.30 0.84 1.89
N ALA A 30 16.99 2.08 2.32
CA ALA A 30 17.19 2.52 3.70
C ALA A 30 16.14 1.93 4.66
N ILE A 31 15.08 1.31 4.13
CA ILE A 31 14.01 0.69 4.90
C ILE A 31 13.93 -0.78 4.48
N GLU A 32 14.48 -1.66 5.31
CA GLU A 32 14.39 -3.10 5.06
C GLU A 32 12.93 -3.56 5.10
N SER A 33 12.52 -4.30 4.06
CA SER A 33 11.22 -4.94 4.06
C SER A 33 11.20 -6.04 5.14
N PRO A 34 10.13 -6.14 5.94
CA PRO A 34 9.95 -7.25 6.86
C PRO A 34 10.06 -8.60 6.15
N ALA A 35 10.68 -9.59 6.81
CA ALA A 35 10.91 -10.92 6.22
C ALA A 35 9.63 -11.61 5.72
N TRP A 36 8.47 -11.30 6.31
CA TRP A 36 7.19 -11.86 5.88
C TRP A 36 6.73 -11.37 4.49
N HIS A 37 7.21 -10.21 4.01
CA HIS A 37 6.87 -9.70 2.68
C HIS A 37 7.29 -10.68 1.59
N GLU A 38 8.53 -11.18 1.68
CA GLU A 38 9.09 -12.09 0.69
C GLU A 38 8.33 -13.43 0.66
N LYS A 39 7.94 -13.94 1.83
CA LYS A 39 7.10 -15.13 1.92
C LYS A 39 5.75 -14.90 1.25
N GLU A 40 5.09 -13.79 1.54
CA GLU A 40 3.78 -13.48 0.95
C GLU A 40 3.86 -13.37 -0.57
N LEU A 41 4.87 -12.67 -1.11
CA LEU A 41 5.08 -12.54 -2.56
C LEU A 41 5.26 -13.90 -3.23
N ARG A 42 6.13 -14.76 -2.69
CA ARG A 42 6.34 -16.11 -3.22
C ARG A 42 5.06 -16.95 -3.20
N ASP A 43 4.31 -16.91 -2.10
CA ASP A 43 3.07 -17.67 -1.98
C ASP A 43 2.05 -17.19 -3.05
N ARG A 44 1.97 -15.87 -3.32
CA ARG A 44 1.10 -15.32 -4.37
C ARG A 44 1.56 -15.66 -5.78
N GLU A 45 2.86 -15.63 -6.05
CA GLU A 45 3.43 -16.04 -7.34
C GLU A 45 3.10 -17.50 -7.64
N GLN A 46 3.31 -18.40 -6.66
CA GLN A 46 2.97 -19.81 -6.79
C GLN A 46 1.47 -20.05 -7.03
N ASP A 47 0.60 -19.29 -6.38
CA ASP A 47 -0.84 -19.39 -6.60
C ASP A 47 -1.23 -18.93 -8.02
N ILE A 48 -0.54 -17.95 -8.59
CA ILE A 48 -0.77 -17.53 -9.98
C ILE A 48 -0.28 -18.61 -10.95
N GLU A 49 0.93 -19.13 -10.75
CA GLU A 49 1.52 -20.17 -11.60
C GLU A 49 0.72 -21.47 -11.58
N SER A 50 0.19 -21.85 -10.41
CA SER A 50 -0.67 -23.03 -10.26
C SER A 50 -2.12 -22.78 -10.71
N GLY A 51 -2.47 -21.55 -11.11
CA GLY A 51 -3.80 -21.16 -11.57
C GLY A 51 -4.86 -21.02 -10.47
N LYS A 52 -4.46 -21.11 -9.20
CA LYS A 52 -5.31 -20.87 -8.02
C LYS A 52 -5.72 -19.40 -7.91
N SER A 53 -4.83 -18.50 -8.33
CA SER A 53 -5.06 -17.06 -8.41
C SER A 53 -4.95 -16.57 -9.84
N LYS A 54 -5.72 -15.52 -10.18
CA LYS A 54 -5.72 -14.91 -11.51
C LYS A 54 -5.79 -13.40 -11.39
N PHE A 55 -5.17 -12.72 -12.34
CA PHE A 55 -5.34 -11.27 -12.47
C PHE A 55 -6.78 -10.96 -12.88
N LEU A 56 -7.33 -9.92 -12.24
CA LEU A 56 -8.62 -9.36 -12.57
C LEU A 56 -8.43 -7.94 -13.08
N ASP A 57 -9.25 -7.58 -14.05
CA ASP A 57 -9.35 -6.20 -14.48
C ASP A 57 -9.77 -5.30 -13.30
N TRP A 58 -9.13 -4.14 -13.19
CA TRP A 58 -9.32 -3.26 -12.04
C TRP A 58 -10.74 -2.70 -11.93
N GLU A 59 -11.37 -2.36 -13.05
CA GLU A 59 -12.76 -1.88 -13.04
C GLU A 59 -13.71 -2.99 -12.62
N LYS A 60 -13.48 -4.23 -13.09
CA LYS A 60 -14.23 -5.40 -12.63
C LYS A 60 -14.07 -5.66 -11.13
N ALA A 61 -12.84 -5.60 -10.62
CA ALA A 61 -12.56 -5.79 -9.20
C ALA A 61 -13.29 -4.75 -8.34
N LYS A 62 -13.23 -3.47 -8.72
CA LYS A 62 -13.97 -2.40 -8.02
C LYS A 62 -15.48 -2.61 -8.04
N ALA A 63 -16.04 -3.00 -9.18
CA ALA A 63 -17.47 -3.27 -9.31
C ALA A 63 -17.91 -4.43 -8.41
N ASP A 64 -17.11 -5.50 -8.36
CA ASP A 64 -17.37 -6.66 -7.51
C ASP A 64 -17.33 -6.33 -6.02
N ILE A 65 -16.33 -5.55 -5.58
CA ILE A 65 -16.23 -5.11 -4.18
C ILE A 65 -17.45 -4.27 -3.80
N ARG A 66 -17.79 -3.25 -4.62
CA ARG A 66 -18.96 -2.41 -4.36
C ARG A 66 -20.25 -3.22 -4.25
N ARG A 67 -20.44 -4.22 -5.11
CA ARG A 67 -21.62 -5.12 -5.06
C ARG A 67 -21.70 -5.94 -3.76
N ARG A 68 -20.56 -6.27 -3.15
CA ARG A 68 -20.50 -7.07 -1.91
C ARG A 68 -20.63 -6.22 -0.64
N THR A 69 -20.28 -4.95 -0.70
CA THR A 69 -20.22 -4.06 0.48
C THR A 69 -21.33 -3.01 0.53
N SER A 70 -22.11 -2.87 -0.54
CA SER A 70 -23.32 -2.02 -0.56
C SER A 70 -24.54 -2.81 -0.15
#